data_AF-A0A2G6D0H0-F1
#
_entry.id   AF-A0A2G6D0H0-F1
#
_cell.length_a   1.000
_cell.length_b   1.000
_cell.length_c   1.000
_cell.angle_alpha   90.00
_cell.angle_beta   90.00
_cell.angle_gamma   90.00
#
_symmetry.space_group_name_H-M   'P 1'
#
loop_
_entity.id
_entity.type
_entity.pdbx_description
1 polymer ?
#
loop_
_entity_poly.entity_id
_entity_poly.type
_entity_poly.pdbx_seq_one_letter_code
_entity_poly.pdbx_strand_id
1 'polypeptide(L)'
;MADLDLKDLFLTATTIIGKNRMVIWYIGGISICNSGLSLLAEESPFSGFFTTAALILSTIATPVIYGICFELLENRYSSITAIMRNYLPGYFWLLLLMYMPAGFFAAIPMMVLPEQGGQGYFYIILISFALLYLYVIPFYFFRGTYRRALTDGVTFLLTNLTASTPLLLTALLAESAILIFQYMKERHIIITPEILPVFDVVVYILVSFTDLILFMIMILILKNQNQSESRRDVF
;
A
#
# COMPACT_ATOMS: atom_id res chain seq x y z
N MET A 1 2.61 25.14 -12.21
CA MET A 1 1.74 24.37 -11.30
C MET A 1 1.27 25.34 -10.24
N ALA A 2 0.00 25.36 -9.87
CA ALA A 2 -0.35 26.02 -8.61
C ALA A 2 0.44 25.27 -7.52
N ASP A 3 1.17 25.99 -6.67
CA ASP A 3 1.93 25.42 -5.56
C ASP A 3 0.95 24.68 -4.65
N LEU A 4 0.80 23.37 -4.88
CA LEU A 4 0.19 22.48 -3.92
C LEU A 4 1.22 22.25 -2.84
N ASP A 5 1.04 22.88 -1.69
CA ASP A 5 1.82 22.56 -0.51
C ASP A 5 1.53 21.11 -0.12
N LEU A 6 2.57 20.27 -0.08
CA LEU A 6 2.48 18.88 0.36
C LEU A 6 1.88 18.78 1.77
N LYS A 7 2.11 19.82 2.59
CA LYS A 7 1.50 19.95 3.92
C LYS A 7 -0.03 20.03 3.85
N ASP A 8 -0.58 20.82 2.93
CA ASP A 8 -2.03 20.96 2.78
C ASP A 8 -2.66 19.67 2.25
N LEU A 9 -1.97 18.98 1.33
CA LEU A 9 -2.38 17.66 0.86
C LEU A 9 -2.40 16.63 1.99
N PHE A 10 -1.37 16.60 2.82
CA PHE A 10 -1.27 15.71 3.99
C PHE A 10 -2.37 16.01 5.02
N LEU A 11 -2.58 17.28 5.35
CA LEU A 11 -3.64 17.71 6.27
C LEU A 11 -5.04 17.35 5.73
N THR A 12 -5.26 17.48 4.43
CA THR A 12 -6.51 17.09 3.79
C THR A 12 -6.74 15.58 3.91
N ALA A 13 -5.74 14.78 3.54
CA ALA A 13 -5.82 13.32 3.60
C ALA A 13 -6.09 12.82 5.03
N THR A 14 -5.30 13.29 6.00
CA THR A 14 -5.46 12.94 7.42
C THR A 14 -6.80 13.38 7.99
N THR A 15 -7.30 14.57 7.61
CA THR A 15 -8.60 15.06 8.06
C THR A 15 -9.75 14.18 7.54
N ILE A 16 -9.69 13.74 6.28
CA ILE A 16 -10.71 12.84 5.72
C ILE A 16 -10.69 11.50 6.45
N ILE A 17 -9.52 10.92 6.67
CA ILE A 17 -9.38 9.67 7.42
C ILE A 17 -9.94 9.84 8.85
N GLY A 18 -9.53 10.90 9.55
CA GLY A 18 -9.94 11.17 10.94
C GLY A 18 -11.44 11.41 11.12
N LYS A 19 -12.10 12.01 10.14
CA LYS A 19 -13.56 12.25 10.18
C LYS A 19 -14.37 10.99 9.83
N ASN A 20 -13.80 10.06 9.09
CA ASN A 20 -14.50 8.87 8.62
C ASN A 20 -14.22 7.66 9.51
N ARG A 21 -15.06 7.48 10.53
CA ARG A 21 -14.97 6.36 11.48
C ARG A 21 -14.88 4.99 10.79
N MET A 22 -15.56 4.82 9.67
CA MET A 22 -15.53 3.57 8.89
C MET A 22 -14.10 3.19 8.47
N VAL A 23 -13.30 4.16 8.02
CA VAL A 23 -11.91 3.92 7.59
C VAL A 23 -11.06 3.46 8.77
N ILE A 24 -11.19 4.14 9.92
CA ILE A 24 -10.46 3.79 11.14
C ILE A 24 -10.84 2.40 11.63
N TRP A 25 -12.14 2.08 11.69
CA TRP A 25 -12.62 0.75 12.10
C TRP A 25 -12.19 -0.35 11.14
N TYR A 26 -12.18 -0.07 9.83
CA TYR A 26 -11.75 -1.03 8.82
C TYR A 26 -10.27 -1.39 9.00
N ILE A 27 -9.40 -0.38 9.12
CA ILE A 27 -7.96 -0.58 9.36
C ILE A 27 -7.74 -1.31 10.68
N GLY A 28 -8.35 -0.83 11.77
CA GLY A 28 -8.20 -1.44 13.09
C GLY A 28 -8.66 -2.90 13.11
N GLY A 29 -9.81 -3.20 12.51
CA GLY A 29 -10.35 -4.55 12.41
C GLY A 29 -9.44 -5.49 11.64
N ILE A 30 -8.96 -5.08 10.45
CA ILE A 30 -8.03 -5.90 9.65
C ILE A 30 -6.70 -6.08 10.34
N SER A 31 -6.18 -5.05 11.00
CA SER A 31 -4.92 -5.14 11.75
C SER A 31 -5.03 -6.18 12.87
N ILE A 32 -6.13 -6.15 13.63
CA ILE A 32 -6.40 -7.14 14.69
C ILE A 32 -6.55 -8.54 14.10
N CYS A 33 -7.29 -8.69 13.00
CA CYS A 33 -7.45 -9.98 12.34
C CYS A 33 -6.12 -10.54 11.83
N ASN A 34 -5.30 -9.73 11.17
CA ASN A 34 -4.00 -10.16 10.64
C ASN A 34 -3.03 -10.54 11.75
N SER A 35 -2.87 -9.70 12.77
CA SER A 35 -2.03 -10.02 13.92
C SER A 35 -2.55 -11.25 14.66
N GLY A 36 -3.86 -11.37 14.88
CA GLY A 36 -4.46 -12.54 15.52
C GLY A 36 -4.23 -13.84 14.73
N LEU A 37 -4.37 -13.80 13.40
CA LEU A 37 -4.09 -14.94 12.53
C LEU A 37 -2.59 -15.32 12.56
N SER A 38 -1.69 -14.34 12.59
CA SER A 38 -0.25 -14.59 12.73
C SER A 38 0.09 -15.27 14.05
N LEU A 39 -0.53 -14.88 15.17
CA LEU A 39 -0.32 -15.54 16.47
C LEU A 39 -0.81 -16.99 16.43
N LEU A 40 -2.01 -17.23 15.89
CA LEU A 40 -2.55 -18.57 15.73
C LEU A 40 -1.69 -19.43 14.80
N ALA A 41 -1.02 -18.82 13.82
CA ALA A 41 -0.09 -19.52 12.94
C ALA A 41 1.18 -19.99 13.67
N GLU A 42 1.71 -19.18 14.60
CA GLU A 42 2.92 -19.51 15.36
C GLU A 42 2.69 -20.69 16.34
N GLU A 43 1.48 -20.82 16.89
CA GLU A 43 1.17 -21.85 17.90
C GLU A 43 0.48 -23.11 17.35
N SER A 44 0.06 -23.12 16.08
CA SER A 44 -0.79 -24.18 15.52
C SER A 44 -0.09 -25.11 14.52
N PRO A 45 -0.41 -26.43 14.51
CA PRO A 45 -0.02 -27.32 13.41
C PRO A 45 -0.63 -26.92 12.06
N PHE A 46 -1.61 -26.01 12.04
CA PHE A 46 -2.22 -25.45 10.83
C PHE A 46 -1.63 -24.09 10.45
N SER A 47 -0.38 -23.81 10.82
CA SER A 47 0.31 -22.54 10.53
C SER A 47 0.15 -22.06 9.09
N GLY A 48 0.31 -22.96 8.11
CA GLY A 48 0.13 -22.65 6.69
C GLY A 48 -1.28 -22.16 6.33
N PHE A 49 -2.32 -22.68 6.97
CA PHE A 49 -3.70 -22.24 6.75
C PHE A 49 -3.91 -20.81 7.26
N PHE A 50 -3.49 -20.52 8.49
CA PHE A 50 -3.65 -19.20 9.10
C PHE A 50 -2.85 -18.12 8.36
N THR A 51 -1.62 -18.41 7.96
CA THR A 51 -0.80 -17.51 7.13
C THR A 51 -1.46 -17.23 5.79
N THR A 52 -1.99 -18.26 5.12
CA THR A 52 -2.70 -18.10 3.85
C THR A 52 -3.98 -17.28 4.02
N ALA A 53 -4.73 -17.51 5.10
CA ALA A 53 -5.94 -16.75 5.41
C ALA A 53 -5.64 -15.26 5.65
N ALA A 54 -4.58 -14.94 6.40
CA ALA A 54 -4.14 -13.56 6.64
C ALA A 54 -3.73 -12.85 5.34
N LEU A 55 -3.03 -13.57 4.46
CA LEU A 55 -2.63 -13.06 3.15
C LEU A 55 -3.84 -12.80 2.25
N ILE A 56 -4.80 -13.73 2.19
CA ILE A 56 -6.05 -13.55 1.41
C ILE A 56 -6.85 -12.38 1.96
N LEU A 57 -7.00 -12.29 3.28
CA LEU A 57 -7.72 -11.20 3.94
C LEU A 57 -7.11 -9.86 3.58
N SER A 58 -5.79 -9.71 3.74
CA SER A 58 -5.06 -8.48 3.41
C SER A 58 -5.21 -8.12 1.93
N THR A 59 -5.04 -9.10 1.03
CA THR A 59 -5.08 -8.86 -0.41
C THR A 59 -6.46 -8.38 -0.89
N ILE A 60 -7.54 -8.87 -0.26
CA ILE A 60 -8.91 -8.43 -0.56
C ILE A 60 -9.23 -7.10 0.14
N ALA A 61 -8.72 -6.91 1.36
CA ALA A 61 -9.00 -5.73 2.16
C ALA A 61 -8.42 -4.43 1.57
N THR A 62 -7.18 -4.48 1.09
CA THR A 62 -6.45 -3.33 0.55
C THR A 62 -7.22 -2.58 -0.57
N PRO A 63 -7.71 -3.22 -1.64
CA PRO A 63 -8.46 -2.51 -2.68
C PRO A 63 -9.80 -1.96 -2.20
N VAL A 64 -10.41 -2.58 -1.19
CA VAL A 64 -11.68 -2.10 -0.61
C VAL A 64 -11.45 -0.80 0.15
N ILE A 65 -10.42 -0.72 0.99
CA ILE A 65 -10.13 0.52 1.73
C ILE A 65 -9.66 1.65 0.82
N TYR A 66 -8.87 1.34 -0.22
CA TYR A 66 -8.50 2.30 -1.25
C TYR A 66 -9.72 2.81 -2.02
N GLY A 67 -10.66 1.92 -2.37
CA GLY A 67 -11.91 2.31 -3.02
C GLY A 67 -12.79 3.19 -2.14
N ILE A 68 -12.92 2.89 -0.84
CA ILE A 68 -13.63 3.74 0.12
C ILE A 68 -12.99 5.13 0.16
N CYS A 69 -11.66 5.21 0.30
CA CYS A 69 -10.96 6.50 0.38
C CYS A 69 -11.05 7.30 -0.92
N PHE A 70 -10.98 6.63 -2.06
CA PHE A 70 -11.17 7.24 -3.37
C PHE A 70 -12.59 7.80 -3.54
N GLU A 71 -13.62 7.03 -3.19
CA GLU A 71 -15.01 7.51 -3.26
C GLU A 71 -15.28 8.68 -2.32
N LEU A 72 -14.69 8.67 -1.11
CA LEU A 72 -14.75 9.81 -0.19
C LEU A 72 -14.13 11.08 -0.80
N LEU A 73 -13.00 10.97 -1.50
CA LEU A 73 -12.37 12.08 -2.22
C LEU A 73 -13.20 12.61 -3.40
N GLU A 74 -14.04 11.75 -3.96
CA GLU A 74 -14.96 12.04 -5.05
C GLU A 74 -16.37 12.42 -4.58
N ASN A 75 -16.61 12.49 -3.27
CA ASN A 75 -17.95 12.69 -2.66
C ASN A 75 -18.99 11.68 -3.16
N ARG A 76 -18.57 10.44 -3.43
CA ARG A 76 -19.43 9.30 -3.78
C ARG A 76 -19.53 8.37 -2.58
N TYR A 77 -20.69 7.73 -2.45
CA TYR A 77 -20.97 6.82 -1.34
C TYR A 77 -21.62 5.54 -1.90
N SER A 78 -20.81 4.63 -2.42
CA SER A 78 -21.27 3.32 -2.87
C SER A 78 -21.28 2.32 -1.72
N SER A 79 -22.05 1.24 -1.87
CA SER A 79 -21.97 0.11 -0.95
C SER A 79 -20.64 -0.64 -1.10
N ILE A 80 -20.19 -1.32 -0.05
CA ILE A 80 -18.96 -2.15 -0.08
C ILE A 80 -19.00 -3.14 -1.24
N THR A 81 -20.16 -3.76 -1.51
CA THR A 81 -20.33 -4.70 -2.62
C THR A 81 -20.07 -4.05 -3.99
N ALA A 82 -20.51 -2.80 -4.17
CA ALA A 82 -20.24 -2.06 -5.41
C ALA A 82 -18.75 -1.69 -5.52
N ILE A 83 -18.12 -1.26 -4.42
CA ILE A 83 -16.68 -0.98 -4.36
C ILE A 83 -15.88 -2.23 -4.73
N MET A 84 -16.19 -3.38 -4.12
CA MET A 84 -15.56 -4.66 -4.45
C MET A 84 -15.73 -4.98 -5.94
N ARG A 85 -16.94 -4.89 -6.47
CA ARG A 85 -17.18 -5.22 -7.89
C ARG A 85 -16.40 -4.31 -8.85
N ASN A 86 -16.27 -3.03 -8.51
CA ASN A 86 -15.66 -2.03 -9.38
C ASN A 86 -14.13 -2.07 -9.33
N TYR A 87 -13.54 -2.18 -8.14
CA TYR A 87 -12.09 -1.98 -7.97
C TYR A 87 -11.31 -3.29 -7.84
N LEU A 88 -11.91 -4.35 -7.30
CA LEU A 88 -11.23 -5.62 -7.01
C LEU A 88 -10.66 -6.32 -8.25
N PRO A 89 -11.38 -6.47 -9.38
CA PRO A 89 -10.87 -7.23 -10.52
C PRO A 89 -9.63 -6.59 -11.15
N GLY A 90 -9.65 -5.28 -11.38
CA GLY A 90 -8.50 -4.59 -11.95
C GLY A 90 -7.33 -4.47 -10.98
N TYR A 91 -7.59 -4.36 -9.67
CA TYR A 91 -6.53 -4.41 -8.66
C TYR A 91 -5.82 -5.77 -8.67
N PHE A 92 -6.57 -6.88 -8.66
CA PHE A 92 -5.97 -8.21 -8.77
C PHE A 92 -5.21 -8.42 -10.07
N TRP A 93 -5.71 -7.84 -11.17
CA TRP A 93 -5.00 -7.89 -12.44
C TRP A 93 -3.66 -7.16 -12.39
N LEU A 94 -3.62 -5.97 -11.76
CA LEU A 94 -2.37 -5.22 -11.55
C LEU A 94 -1.42 -5.94 -10.59
N LEU A 95 -1.94 -6.55 -9.52
CA LEU A 95 -1.14 -7.43 -8.67
C LEU A 95 -0.52 -8.56 -9.49
N LEU A 96 -1.30 -9.27 -10.28
CA LEU A 96 -0.78 -10.37 -11.11
C LEU A 96 0.29 -9.88 -12.09
N LEU A 97 0.06 -8.75 -12.77
CA LEU A 97 0.99 -8.23 -13.77
C LEU A 97 2.27 -7.65 -13.19
N MET A 98 2.26 -7.14 -11.96
CA MET A 98 3.42 -6.45 -11.39
C MET A 98 4.11 -7.25 -10.27
N TYR A 99 3.37 -7.95 -9.40
CA TYR A 99 3.91 -8.72 -8.28
C TYR A 99 4.48 -10.07 -8.74
N MET A 100 3.87 -10.72 -9.75
CA MET A 100 4.40 -11.99 -10.26
C MET A 100 5.78 -11.81 -10.94
N PRO A 101 5.98 -10.83 -11.83
CA PRO A 101 7.32 -10.56 -12.35
C PRO A 101 8.28 -10.11 -11.26
N ALA A 102 7.85 -9.24 -10.34
CA ALA A 102 8.68 -8.79 -9.22
C ALA A 102 9.19 -9.96 -8.37
N GLY A 103 8.29 -10.88 -7.98
CA GLY A 103 8.64 -12.08 -7.23
C GLY A 103 9.58 -13.01 -8.01
N PHE A 104 9.33 -13.19 -9.31
CA PHE A 104 10.21 -13.97 -10.17
C PHE A 104 11.61 -13.37 -10.26
N PHE A 105 11.72 -12.06 -10.55
CA PHE A 105 13.01 -11.37 -10.63
C PHE A 105 13.72 -11.29 -9.28
N ALA A 106 13.00 -11.09 -8.19
CA ALA A 106 13.55 -11.08 -6.84
C ALA A 106 14.08 -12.46 -6.43
N ALA A 107 13.46 -13.55 -6.89
CA ALA A 107 13.88 -14.91 -6.60
C ALA A 107 15.17 -15.33 -7.31
N ILE A 108 15.51 -14.71 -8.45
CA ILE A 108 16.74 -15.04 -9.21
C ILE A 108 18.01 -14.86 -8.35
N PRO A 109 18.25 -13.72 -7.67
CA PRO A 109 19.37 -13.57 -6.75
C PRO A 109 19.44 -14.62 -5.64
N MET A 110 18.30 -15.05 -5.09
CA MET A 110 18.26 -16.11 -4.07
C MET A 110 18.70 -17.47 -4.62
N MET A 111 18.38 -17.77 -5.89
CA MET A 111 18.77 -19.03 -6.53
C MET A 111 20.24 -19.02 -6.99
N VAL A 112 20.76 -17.88 -7.44
CA VAL A 112 22.09 -17.78 -8.06
C VAL A 112 23.19 -17.46 -7.05
N LEU A 113 22.90 -16.66 -6.01
CA LEU A 113 23.88 -16.18 -5.02
C LEU A 113 23.38 -16.32 -3.57
N PRO A 114 23.01 -17.54 -3.11
CA PRO A 114 22.44 -17.73 -1.78
C PRO A 114 23.39 -17.31 -0.65
N GLU A 115 24.71 -17.51 -0.81
CA GLU A 115 25.71 -17.23 0.24
C GLU A 115 26.29 -15.80 0.22
N GLN A 116 26.03 -15.01 -0.82
CA GLN A 116 26.63 -13.67 -1.01
C GLN A 116 25.63 -12.51 -0.84
N GLY A 117 24.60 -12.72 0.00
CA GLY A 117 23.59 -11.68 0.25
C GLY A 117 22.42 -11.68 -0.73
N GLY A 118 22.14 -12.80 -1.40
CA GLY A 118 20.96 -12.97 -2.27
C GLY A 118 19.63 -12.61 -1.60
N GLN A 119 19.51 -12.77 -0.27
CA GLN A 119 18.36 -12.29 0.50
C GLN A 119 18.25 -10.75 0.51
N GLY A 120 19.36 -10.02 0.61
CA GLY A 120 19.35 -8.55 0.59
C GLY A 120 18.87 -8.01 -0.76
N TYR A 121 19.37 -8.59 -1.86
CA TYR A 121 18.91 -8.24 -3.21
C TYR A 121 17.42 -8.56 -3.43
N PHE A 122 16.93 -9.66 -2.87
CA PHE A 122 15.51 -10.00 -2.90
C PHE A 122 14.65 -8.87 -2.29
N TYR A 123 14.99 -8.41 -1.09
CA TYR A 123 14.24 -7.32 -0.44
C TYR A 123 14.35 -5.99 -1.19
N ILE A 124 15.52 -5.64 -1.71
CA ILE A 124 15.71 -4.40 -2.50
C ILE A 124 14.82 -4.41 -3.73
N ILE A 125 14.77 -5.53 -4.47
CA ILE A 125 13.92 -5.66 -5.65
C ILE A 125 12.45 -5.54 -5.24
N LEU A 126 12.03 -6.22 -4.17
CA LEU A 126 10.64 -6.20 -3.70
C LEU A 126 10.19 -4.79 -3.26
N ILE A 127 11.03 -4.07 -2.50
CA ILE A 127 10.79 -2.68 -2.10
C ILE A 127 10.72 -1.77 -3.34
N SER A 128 11.61 -1.95 -4.32
CA SER A 128 11.61 -1.14 -5.54
C SER A 128 10.30 -1.29 -6.33
N PHE A 129 9.78 -2.50 -6.42
CA PHE A 129 8.46 -2.75 -7.02
C PHE A 129 7.32 -2.21 -6.16
N ALA A 130 7.39 -2.30 -4.83
CA ALA A 130 6.42 -1.69 -3.91
C ALA A 130 6.35 -0.15 -4.07
N LEU A 131 7.50 0.52 -4.23
CA LEU A 131 7.53 1.95 -4.53
C LEU A 131 6.87 2.29 -5.87
N LEU A 132 6.99 1.41 -6.87
CA LEU A 132 6.31 1.59 -8.16
C LEU A 132 4.78 1.42 -8.02
N TYR A 133 4.33 0.52 -7.13
CA TYR A 133 2.90 0.34 -6.81
C TYR A 133 2.24 1.61 -6.26
N LEU A 134 2.98 2.40 -5.48
CA LEU A 134 2.52 3.67 -4.94
C LEU A 134 2.02 4.63 -6.02
N TYR A 135 2.56 4.55 -7.23
CA TYR A 135 2.15 5.39 -8.37
C TYR A 135 1.11 4.69 -9.24
N VAL A 136 1.26 3.40 -9.52
CA VAL A 136 0.34 2.70 -10.45
C VAL A 136 -1.07 2.55 -9.88
N ILE A 137 -1.21 2.25 -8.58
CA ILE A 137 -2.52 2.01 -7.95
C ILE A 137 -3.41 3.27 -8.01
N PRO A 138 -2.97 4.46 -7.57
CA PRO A 138 -3.78 5.68 -7.69
C PRO A 138 -4.26 5.98 -9.13
N PHE A 139 -3.41 5.77 -10.14
CA PHE A 139 -3.81 5.95 -11.54
C PHE A 139 -4.93 5.00 -11.96
N TYR A 140 -4.91 3.75 -11.50
CA TYR A 140 -5.99 2.81 -11.74
C TYR A 140 -7.32 3.27 -11.13
N PHE A 141 -7.30 3.69 -9.87
CA PHE A 141 -8.51 4.20 -9.21
C PHE A 141 -9.03 5.49 -9.86
N PHE A 142 -8.13 6.38 -10.28
CA PHE A 142 -8.49 7.64 -10.93
C PHE A 142 -9.06 7.47 -12.35
N ARG A 143 -8.43 6.63 -13.19
CA ARG A 143 -8.82 6.45 -14.61
C ARG A 143 -9.76 5.28 -14.86
N GLY A 144 -9.95 4.37 -13.91
CA GLY A 144 -10.78 3.18 -14.04
C GLY A 144 -10.32 2.16 -15.07
N THR A 145 -9.12 2.31 -15.64
CA THR A 145 -8.59 1.44 -16.71
C THR A 145 -7.21 0.89 -16.35
N TYR A 146 -7.12 -0.45 -16.28
CA TYR A 146 -5.89 -1.13 -15.84
C TYR A 146 -4.75 -1.05 -16.88
N ARG A 147 -5.06 -1.05 -18.19
CA ARG A 147 -4.01 -1.06 -19.25
C ARG A 147 -3.18 0.21 -19.28
N ARG A 148 -3.80 1.36 -19.01
CA ARG A 148 -3.12 2.66 -19.02
C ARG A 148 -2.53 3.02 -17.66
N ALA A 149 -3.09 2.50 -16.56
CA ALA A 149 -2.61 2.80 -15.23
C ALA A 149 -1.11 2.49 -15.04
N LEU A 150 -0.62 1.37 -15.58
CA LEU A 150 0.78 0.99 -15.48
C LEU A 150 1.69 1.93 -16.27
N THR A 151 1.36 2.19 -17.53
CA THR A 151 2.16 3.09 -18.38
C THR A 151 2.13 4.52 -17.85
N ASP A 152 0.96 5.01 -17.45
CA ASP A 152 0.77 6.37 -16.97
C ASP A 152 1.47 6.57 -15.62
N GLY A 153 1.34 5.62 -14.69
CA GLY A 153 1.99 5.68 -13.39
C GLY A 153 3.52 5.66 -13.48
N VAL A 154 4.09 4.79 -14.33
CA VAL A 154 5.54 4.73 -14.55
C VAL A 154 6.04 6.01 -15.23
N THR A 155 5.32 6.49 -16.26
CA THR A 155 5.69 7.72 -16.97
C THR A 155 5.62 8.93 -16.04
N PHE A 156 4.60 9.00 -15.18
CA PHE A 156 4.47 10.04 -14.18
C PHE A 156 5.64 10.05 -13.19
N LEU A 157 6.03 8.88 -12.67
CA LEU A 157 7.16 8.74 -11.76
C LEU A 157 8.46 9.21 -12.42
N LEU A 158 8.73 8.77 -13.65
CA LEU A 158 9.96 9.13 -14.38
C LEU A 158 10.02 10.62 -14.70
N THR A 159 8.88 11.24 -15.01
CA THR A 159 8.82 12.67 -15.33
C THR A 159 8.90 13.57 -14.10
N ASN A 160 8.44 13.11 -12.94
CA ASN A 160 8.36 13.90 -11.70
C ASN A 160 9.28 13.38 -10.59
N LEU A 161 10.37 12.68 -10.93
CA LEU A 161 11.20 11.92 -9.98
C LEU A 161 11.72 12.77 -8.80
N THR A 162 12.12 14.01 -9.08
CA THR A 162 12.56 14.97 -8.06
C THR A 162 11.42 15.41 -7.13
N ALA A 163 10.25 15.74 -7.68
CA ALA A 163 9.07 16.13 -6.90
C ALA A 163 8.48 14.95 -6.10
N SER A 164 8.66 13.73 -6.61
CA SER A 164 8.24 12.46 -6.01
C SER A 164 9.17 11.99 -4.88
N THR A 165 10.36 12.56 -4.76
CA THR A 165 11.38 12.16 -3.76
C THR A 165 10.85 12.15 -2.32
N PRO A 166 10.14 13.17 -1.79
CA PRO A 166 9.62 13.12 -0.41
C PRO A 166 8.59 12.00 -0.20
N LEU A 167 7.74 11.72 -1.20
CA LEU A 167 6.75 10.63 -1.14
C LEU A 167 7.44 9.26 -1.15
N LEU A 168 8.40 9.06 -2.06
CA LEU A 168 9.21 7.85 -2.15
C LEU A 168 10.01 7.61 -0.88
N LEU A 169 10.61 8.66 -0.31
CA LEU A 169 11.37 8.56 0.93
C LEU A 169 10.48 8.17 2.10
N THR A 170 9.28 8.75 2.20
CA THR A 170 8.32 8.41 3.26
C THR A 170 7.90 6.95 3.17
N ALA A 171 7.55 6.48 1.96
CA ALA A 171 7.22 5.08 1.72
C ALA A 171 8.40 4.16 2.05
N LEU A 172 9.61 4.50 1.59
CA LEU A 172 10.81 3.71 1.84
C LEU A 172 11.13 3.63 3.35
N LEU A 173 11.00 4.73 4.08
CA LEU A 173 11.22 4.75 5.53
C LEU A 173 10.18 3.92 6.28
N ALA A 174 8.91 3.99 5.86
CA ALA A 174 7.84 3.16 6.44
C ALA A 174 8.11 1.66 6.20
N GLU A 175 8.40 1.26 4.96
CA GLU A 175 8.73 -0.12 4.61
C GLU A 175 10.00 -0.61 5.32
N SER A 176 11.03 0.23 5.39
CA SER A 176 12.27 -0.10 6.12
C SER A 176 12.03 -0.26 7.62
N ALA A 177 11.18 0.57 8.22
CA ALA A 177 10.83 0.46 9.63
C ALA A 177 10.11 -0.87 9.93
N ILE A 178 9.23 -1.33 9.02
CA ILE A 178 8.58 -2.65 9.13
C ILE A 178 9.61 -3.76 9.05
N LEU A 179 10.52 -3.71 8.08
CA LEU A 179 11.53 -4.75 7.89
C LEU A 179 12.46 -4.84 9.10
N ILE A 180 12.89 -3.70 9.63
CA ILE A 180 13.67 -3.66 10.87
C ILE A 180 12.87 -4.24 12.03
N PHE A 181 11.58 -3.89 12.13
CA PHE A 181 10.72 -4.42 13.18
C PHE A 181 10.55 -5.95 13.08
N GLN A 182 10.28 -6.49 11.89
CA GLN A 182 10.19 -7.94 11.65
C GLN A 182 11.51 -8.65 11.95
N TYR A 183 12.65 -8.06 11.57
CA TYR A 183 13.96 -8.59 11.89
C TYR A 183 14.23 -8.61 13.41
N MET A 184 13.81 -7.55 14.12
CA MET A 184 13.94 -7.47 15.57
C MET A 184 13.00 -8.43 16.29
N LYS A 185 11.81 -8.65 15.74
CA LYS A 185 10.81 -9.62 16.22
C LYS A 185 11.42 -11.02 16.30
N GLU A 186 12.03 -11.52 15.23
CA GLU A 186 12.69 -12.83 15.21
C GLU A 186 13.74 -13.01 16.33
N ARG A 187 14.43 -11.93 16.71
CA ARG A 187 15.43 -11.94 17.81
C ARG A 187 14.83 -11.78 19.20
N HIS A 188 13.65 -11.15 19.36
CA HIS A 188 13.05 -10.77 20.65
C HIS A 188 11.94 -11.71 21.15
N ILE A 189 11.52 -12.69 20.34
CA ILE A 189 10.56 -13.75 20.74
C ILE A 189 10.97 -14.44 22.07
N ILE A 190 12.24 -14.41 22.43
CA ILE A 190 12.80 -15.07 23.60
C ILE A 190 12.50 -14.31 24.92
N ILE A 191 12.16 -13.01 24.89
CA ILE A 191 12.21 -12.16 26.11
C ILE A 191 10.82 -11.70 26.61
N THR A 192 9.85 -11.39 25.75
CA THR A 192 8.50 -10.94 26.17
C THR A 192 7.41 -11.30 25.14
N PRO A 193 6.80 -12.50 25.23
CA PRO A 193 5.82 -12.97 24.24
C PRO A 193 4.48 -12.22 24.29
N GLU A 194 4.10 -11.63 25.43
CA GLU A 194 2.78 -10.98 25.60
C GLU A 194 2.70 -9.56 25.01
N ILE A 195 3.84 -8.87 24.84
CA ILE A 195 3.89 -7.47 24.34
C ILE A 195 4.00 -7.43 22.81
N LEU A 196 4.60 -8.47 22.21
CA LEU A 196 4.84 -8.61 20.79
C LEU A 196 3.58 -8.44 19.92
N PRO A 197 2.41 -9.03 20.26
CA PRO A 197 1.21 -8.92 19.43
C PRO A 197 0.62 -7.51 19.43
N VAL A 198 0.68 -6.81 20.57
CA VAL A 198 0.20 -5.42 20.67
C VAL A 198 1.07 -4.52 19.81
N PHE A 199 2.39 -4.74 19.85
CA PHE A 199 3.32 -3.97 19.05
C PHE A 199 3.16 -4.26 17.55
N ASP A 200 2.95 -5.53 17.16
CA ASP A 200 2.63 -5.92 15.78
C ASP A 200 1.39 -5.18 15.27
N VAL A 201 0.31 -5.14 16.05
CA VAL A 201 -0.93 -4.42 15.69
C VAL A 201 -0.65 -2.93 15.51
N VAL A 202 0.09 -2.30 16.43
CA VAL A 202 0.41 -0.86 16.35
C VAL A 202 1.23 -0.55 15.11
N VAL A 203 2.27 -1.33 14.81
CA VAL A 203 3.08 -1.16 13.61
C VAL A 203 2.22 -1.32 12.36
N TYR A 204 1.38 -2.35 12.30
CA TYR A 204 0.50 -2.60 11.15
C TYR A 204 -0.48 -1.44 10.91
N ILE A 205 -1.05 -0.88 11.99
CA ILE A 205 -1.94 0.27 11.92
C ILE A 205 -1.20 1.50 11.38
N LEU A 206 -0.01 1.81 11.91
CA LEU A 206 0.77 2.99 11.51
C LEU A 206 1.16 2.93 10.03
N VAL A 207 1.58 1.77 9.56
CA VAL A 207 1.93 1.53 8.16
C VAL A 207 0.71 1.67 7.27
N SER A 208 -0.40 1.01 7.65
CA SER A 208 -1.65 1.08 6.89
C SER A 208 -2.15 2.52 6.74
N PHE A 209 -2.03 3.34 7.79
CA PHE A 209 -2.33 4.77 7.70
C PHE A 209 -1.37 5.52 6.80
N THR A 210 -0.07 5.22 6.87
CA THR A 210 0.94 5.86 6.03
C THR A 210 0.65 5.58 4.55
N ASP A 211 0.41 4.32 4.19
CA ASP A 211 0.06 3.92 2.83
C ASP A 211 -1.22 4.59 2.32
N LEU A 212 -2.25 4.65 3.17
CA LEU A 212 -3.50 5.32 2.83
C LEU A 212 -3.33 6.82 2.62
N ILE A 213 -2.55 7.48 3.47
CA ILE A 213 -2.26 8.90 3.32
C ILE A 213 -1.51 9.14 2.01
N LEU A 214 -0.49 8.32 1.70
CA LEU A 214 0.27 8.43 0.45
C LEU A 214 -0.62 8.19 -0.78
N PHE A 215 -1.49 7.18 -0.73
CA PHE A 215 -2.49 6.92 -1.76
C PHE A 215 -3.40 8.13 -1.99
N MET A 216 -3.96 8.70 -0.91
CA MET A 216 -4.84 9.87 -1.00
C MET A 216 -4.14 11.12 -1.53
N ILE A 217 -2.91 11.38 -1.09
CA ILE A 217 -2.07 12.48 -1.60
C ILE A 217 -1.88 12.32 -3.11
N MET A 218 -1.57 11.10 -3.58
CA MET A 218 -1.40 10.85 -5.01
C MET A 218 -2.69 11.12 -5.81
N ILE A 219 -3.85 10.67 -5.32
CA ILE A 219 -5.14 10.97 -5.96
C ILE A 219 -5.40 12.48 -6.03
N LEU A 220 -5.10 13.22 -4.95
CA LEU A 220 -5.27 14.68 -4.92
C LEU A 220 -4.34 15.39 -5.92
N ILE A 221 -3.09 14.94 -6.07
CA ILE A 221 -2.15 15.45 -7.08
C ILE A 221 -2.72 15.22 -8.49
N LEU A 222 -3.18 14.00 -8.79
CA LEU A 222 -3.76 13.65 -10.09
C LEU A 222 -5.01 14.48 -10.40
N LYS A 223 -5.86 14.70 -9.40
CA LYS A 223 -7.07 15.51 -9.52
C LYS A 223 -6.73 16.97 -9.87
N ASN A 224 -5.74 17.57 -9.21
CA ASN A 224 -5.34 18.94 -9.51
C ASN A 224 -4.72 19.06 -10.91
N GLN A 225 -3.90 18.09 -11.33
CA GLN A 225 -3.33 18.09 -12.67
C GLN A 225 -4.40 18.05 -13.75
N ASN A 226 -5.39 17.14 -13.63
CA ASN A 226 -6.50 17.03 -14.57
C ASN A 226 -7.34 18.33 -14.64
N GLN A 227 -7.58 18.98 -13.49
CA GLN A 227 -8.25 20.28 -13.45
C GLN A 227 -7.44 21.39 -14.13
N SER A 228 -6.11 21.34 -14.03
CA SER A 228 -5.24 22.31 -14.68
C SER A 228 -5.17 22.14 -16.20
N GLU A 229 -5.22 20.89 -16.69
CA GLU A 229 -5.26 20.56 -18.12
C GLU A 229 -6.60 20.97 -18.73
N SER A 230 -7.72 20.61 -18.10
CA SER A 230 -9.06 21.02 -18.55
C SER A 230 -9.25 22.54 -18.61
N ARG A 231 -8.53 23.33 -17.80
CA ARG A 231 -8.57 24.80 -17.92
C ARG A 231 -7.77 25.31 -19.11
N ARG A 232 -6.67 24.65 -19.50
CA ARG A 232 -5.87 25.08 -20.65
C ARG A 232 -6.55 24.81 -21.99
N ASP A 233 -7.38 23.78 -22.07
CA ASP A 233 -8.12 23.44 -23.30
C ASP A 233 -9.32 24.37 -23.56
N VAL A 234 -9.66 25.25 -22.60
CA VAL A 234 -10.78 26.21 -22.67
C VAL A 234 -10.30 27.62 -23.05
N PHE A 235 -8.98 27.86 -23.10
CA PHE A 235 -8.36 29.13 -23.50
C PHE A 235 -7.56 28.97 -24.79
#